data_AF-A0A8C6XCB2-F1
#
_entry.id   AF-A0A8C6XCB2-F1
#
_cell.length_a   1.000
_cell.length_b   1.000
_cell.length_c   1.000
_cell.angle_alpha   90.00
_cell.angle_beta   90.00
_cell.angle_gamma   90.00
#
_symmetry.space_group_name_H-M   'P 1'
#
loop_
_entity.id
_entity.type
_entity.pdbx_description
1 polymer ?
#
loop_
_entity_poly.entity_id
_entity_poly.type
_entity_poly.pdbx_seq_one_letter_code
_entity_poly.pdbx_strand_id
1 'polypeptide(L)'
;MQAELGLNDHHQNEVINYMRFARSKRGLRLKTVDSCFQDLKESRLVEDTFTVDEVTDILDGLQTVVHSEVESELINTTYTNVLLLRQFFSQAEKWCLKLQTDISELENSLCTEIFSSNNQFI
;
A
#
# COMPACT_ATOMS: atom_id res chain seq x y z
N MET A 1 20.15 -1.54 9.26
CA MET A 1 19.92 -1.33 10.69
C MET A 1 18.60 -1.99 11.03
N GLN A 2 18.62 -3.17 11.65
CA GLN A 2 17.38 -3.81 12.11
C GLN A 2 16.98 -3.09 13.40
N ALA A 3 15.86 -2.38 13.37
CA ALA A 3 15.21 -1.97 14.61
C ALA A 3 14.74 -3.27 15.29
N GLU A 4 15.23 -3.54 16.50
CA GLU A 4 14.66 -4.59 17.34
C GLU A 4 13.20 -4.18 17.61
N LEU A 5 12.26 -4.96 17.08
CA LEU A 5 10.83 -4.65 17.19
C LEU A 5 10.27 -4.94 18.60
N GLY A 6 11.15 -5.25 19.57
CA GLY A 6 10.76 -5.73 20.90
C GLY A 6 10.11 -7.11 20.88
N LEU A 7 10.28 -7.88 19.80
CA LEU A 7 9.70 -9.19 19.58
C LEU A 7 10.75 -10.30 19.66
N ASN A 8 10.32 -11.53 19.96
CA ASN A 8 11.21 -12.68 19.83
C ASN A 8 11.60 -12.95 18.37
N ASP A 9 12.67 -13.72 18.16
CA ASP A 9 13.22 -14.01 16.82
C ASP A 9 12.19 -14.57 15.85
N HIS A 10 11.29 -15.45 16.32
CA HIS A 10 10.26 -16.04 15.47
C HIS A 10 9.28 -14.97 14.98
N HIS A 11 8.72 -14.17 15.89
CA HIS A 11 7.77 -13.12 15.55
C HIS A 11 8.42 -12.00 14.73
N GLN A 12 9.67 -11.65 15.01
CA GLN A 12 10.42 -10.69 14.20
C GLN A 12 10.57 -11.17 12.76
N ASN A 13 10.87 -12.46 12.55
CA ASN A 13 10.92 -13.04 11.21
C ASN A 13 9.56 -13.01 10.49
N GLU A 14 8.46 -13.30 11.18
CA GLU A 14 7.11 -13.21 10.60
C GLU A 14 6.77 -11.78 10.17
N VAL A 15 7.09 -10.77 10.99
CA VAL A 15 6.87 -9.36 10.62
C VAL A 15 7.74 -8.98 9.41
N ILE A 16 9.00 -9.40 9.36
CA ILE A 16 9.89 -9.16 8.21
C ILE A 16 9.33 -9.80 6.93
N ASN A 17 8.79 -11.02 7.02
CA ASN A 17 8.17 -11.72 5.90
C ASN A 17 6.96 -10.94 5.37
N TYR A 18 6.10 -10.48 6.27
CA TYR A 18 4.96 -9.63 5.91
C TYR A 18 5.41 -8.30 5.29
N MET A 19 6.40 -7.60 5.87
CA MET A 19 6.94 -6.37 5.30
C MET A 19 7.47 -6.58 3.87
N ARG A 20 8.15 -7.71 3.62
CA ARG A 20 8.70 -8.05 2.29
C ARG A 20 7.57 -8.35 1.30
N PHE A 21 6.54 -9.06 1.74
CA PHE A 21 5.32 -9.29 0.96
C PHE A 21 4.60 -7.98 0.60
N ALA A 22 4.36 -7.11 1.58
CA ALA A 22 3.70 -5.82 1.39
C ALA A 22 4.50 -4.90 0.45
N ARG A 23 5.83 -4.88 0.58
CA ARG A 23 6.72 -4.16 -0.34
C ARG A 23 6.59 -4.67 -1.77
N SER A 24 6.57 -5.99 -1.96
CA SER A 24 6.42 -6.59 -3.28
C SER A 24 5.07 -6.24 -3.92
N LYS A 25 3.98 -6.25 -3.13
CA LYS A 25 2.64 -5.86 -3.59
C LYS A 25 2.60 -4.39 -4.01
N ARG A 26 3.12 -3.50 -3.17
CA ARG A 26 3.25 -2.07 -3.51
C ARG A 26 4.04 -1.87 -4.81
N GLY A 27 5.16 -2.57 -4.98
CA GLY A 27 5.97 -2.48 -6.19
C GLY A 27 5.21 -2.91 -7.46
N LEU A 28 4.35 -3.93 -7.38
CA LEU A 28 3.50 -4.33 -8.50
C LEU A 28 2.48 -3.24 -8.85
N ARG A 29 1.87 -2.62 -7.83
CA ARG A 29 0.84 -1.59 -8.04
C ARG A 29 1.37 -0.29 -8.59
N LEU A 30 2.57 0.12 -8.17
CA LEU A 30 3.26 1.25 -8.80
C LEU A 30 3.49 1.00 -10.29
N LYS A 31 3.89 -0.21 -10.68
CA LYS A 31 4.00 -0.58 -12.10
C LYS A 31 2.67 -0.51 -12.83
N THR A 32 1.56 -0.92 -12.19
CA THR A 32 0.23 -0.78 -12.79
C THR A 32 -0.11 0.68 -13.05
N VAL A 33 0.18 1.58 -12.09
CA VAL A 33 0.02 3.02 -12.30
C VAL A 33 0.89 3.49 -13.45
N ASP A 34 2.19 3.16 -13.49
CA ASP A 34 3.08 3.53 -14.59
C ASP A 34 2.54 3.05 -15.95
N SER A 35 2.00 1.83 -16.01
CA SER A 35 1.34 1.29 -17.19
C SER A 35 0.11 2.10 -17.62
N CYS A 36 -0.74 2.55 -16.70
CA CYS A 36 -1.89 3.40 -17.05
C CYS A 36 -1.46 4.68 -17.79
N PHE A 37 -0.37 5.31 -17.36
CA PHE A 37 0.17 6.48 -18.04
C PHE A 37 0.78 6.13 -19.41
N GLN A 38 1.47 5.00 -19.50
CA GLN A 38 2.07 4.56 -20.75
C GLN A 38 1.00 4.18 -21.79
N ASP A 39 -0.01 3.42 -21.38
CA ASP A 39 -1.14 3.02 -22.22
C ASP A 39 -1.89 4.26 -22.75
N LEU A 40 -2.06 5.29 -21.92
CA LEU A 40 -2.67 6.54 -22.36
C LEU A 40 -1.80 7.30 -23.37
N LYS A 41 -0.49 7.35 -23.18
CA LYS A 41 0.42 7.97 -24.16
C LYS A 41 0.34 7.28 -25.51
N GLU A 42 0.31 5.96 -25.51
CA GLU A 42 0.30 5.15 -26.73
C GLU A 42 -1.07 5.12 -27.43
N SER A 43 -2.17 5.29 -26.68
CA SER A 43 -3.53 5.17 -27.23
C SER A 43 -4.25 6.49 -27.47
N ARG A 44 -3.95 7.54 -26.69
CA ARG A 44 -4.69 8.83 -26.74
C ARG A 44 -3.83 10.04 -27.04
N LEU A 45 -2.54 10.04 -26.69
CA LEU A 45 -1.60 11.13 -27.04
C LEU A 45 -0.83 10.82 -28.32
N VAL A 46 -1.56 10.53 -29.40
CA VAL A 46 -0.99 10.10 -30.70
C VAL A 46 -0.98 11.19 -31.76
N GLU A 47 -1.67 12.31 -31.51
CA GLU A 47 -1.80 13.41 -32.45
C GLU A 47 -0.74 14.49 -32.23
N ASP A 48 -0.40 15.26 -33.27
CA ASP A 48 0.61 16.32 -33.20
C ASP A 48 0.12 17.58 -32.49
N THR A 49 -1.19 17.82 -32.45
CA THR A 49 -1.81 19.00 -31.85
C THR A 49 -3.09 18.62 -31.13
N PHE A 50 -3.27 19.15 -29.92
CA PHE A 50 -4.48 18.98 -29.13
C PHE A 50 -5.06 20.34 -28.74
N THR A 51 -6.39 20.40 -28.69
CA THR A 51 -7.12 21.49 -28.04
C THR A 51 -7.06 21.34 -26.52
N VAL A 52 -7.33 22.42 -25.80
CA VAL A 52 -7.36 22.40 -24.33
C VAL A 52 -8.44 21.44 -23.81
N ASP A 53 -9.59 21.38 -24.47
CA ASP A 53 -10.70 20.52 -24.07
C ASP A 53 -10.32 19.03 -24.20
N GLU A 54 -9.67 18.65 -25.30
CA GLU A 54 -9.19 17.28 -25.51
C GLU A 54 -8.14 16.87 -24.47
N VAL A 55 -7.18 17.75 -24.17
CA VAL A 55 -6.18 17.47 -23.13
C VAL A 55 -6.85 17.33 -21.76
N THR A 56 -7.84 18.16 -21.45
CA THR A 56 -8.58 18.09 -20.18
C THR A 56 -9.32 16.77 -20.06
N ASP A 57 -10.06 16.37 -21.09
CA ASP A 57 -10.79 15.09 -21.12
C ASP A 57 -9.85 13.88 -20.99
N ILE A 58 -8.67 13.93 -21.62
CA ILE A 58 -7.64 12.89 -21.51
C ILE A 58 -7.12 12.78 -20.06
N LEU A 59 -6.85 13.91 -19.42
CA LEU A 59 -6.37 13.94 -18.03
C LEU A 59 -7.43 13.47 -17.03
N ASP A 60 -8.69 13.87 -17.21
CA ASP A 60 -9.81 13.43 -16.37
C ASP A 60 -10.04 11.92 -16.49
N GLY A 61 -9.92 11.38 -17.71
CA GLY A 61 -9.96 9.95 -17.97
C GLY A 61 -8.82 9.22 -17.25
N LEU A 62 -7.59 9.73 -17.33
CA LEU A 62 -6.44 9.15 -16.64
C LEU A 62 -6.61 9.16 -15.13
N GLN A 63 -7.06 10.29 -14.57
CA GLN A 63 -7.31 10.45 -13.14
C GLN A 63 -8.31 9.39 -12.66
N THR A 64 -9.40 9.18 -13.40
CA THR A 64 -10.42 8.18 -13.07
C THR A 64 -9.83 6.78 -12.99
N VAL A 65 -9.03 6.38 -13.99
CA VAL A 65 -8.40 5.06 -14.04
C VAL A 65 -7.39 4.88 -12.90
N VAL A 66 -6.48 5.84 -12.71
CA VAL A 66 -5.46 5.78 -11.66
C VAL A 66 -6.10 5.77 -10.28
N HIS A 67 -7.14 6.58 -10.06
CA HIS A 67 -7.88 6.60 -8.80
C HIS A 67 -8.49 5.23 -8.49
N SER A 68 -9.13 4.61 -9.48
CA SER A 68 -9.71 3.26 -9.34
C SER A 68 -8.66 2.21 -8.99
N GLU A 69 -7.49 2.24 -9.63
CA GLU A 69 -6.39 1.30 -9.33
C GLU A 69 -5.85 1.48 -7.90
N VAL A 70 -5.69 2.72 -7.46
CA VAL A 70 -5.24 3.03 -6.10
C VAL A 70 -6.29 2.61 -5.07
N GLU A 71 -7.56 2.96 -5.28
CA GLU A 71 -8.67 2.58 -4.39
C GLU A 71 -8.78 1.07 -4.25
N SER A 72 -8.72 0.34 -5.37
CA SER A 72 -8.71 -1.12 -5.38
C SER A 72 -7.57 -1.71 -4.56
N GLU A 73 -6.37 -1.14 -4.63
CA GLU A 73 -5.26 -1.61 -3.80
C GLU A 73 -5.43 -1.30 -2.31
N LEU A 74 -5.97 -0.13 -1.95
CA LEU A 74 -6.23 0.21 -0.55
C LEU A 74 -7.25 -0.76 0.07
N ILE A 75 -8.30 -1.09 -0.68
CA ILE A 75 -9.29 -2.10 -0.29
C ILE A 75 -8.63 -3.47 -0.13
N ASN A 76 -7.82 -3.89 -1.10
CA ASN A 76 -7.12 -5.17 -1.07
C ASN A 76 -6.12 -5.28 0.09
N THR A 77 -5.43 -4.18 0.43
CA THR A 77 -4.54 -4.10 1.61
C THR A 77 -5.34 -4.31 2.89
N THR A 78 -6.49 -3.66 3.01
CA THR A 78 -7.39 -3.83 4.16
C THR A 78 -7.84 -5.28 4.32
N TYR A 79 -8.31 -5.92 3.24
CA TYR A 79 -8.71 -7.33 3.28
C TYR A 79 -7.55 -8.26 3.65
N THR A 80 -6.37 -8.01 3.10
CA THR A 80 -5.18 -8.80 3.42
C THR A 80 -4.82 -8.69 4.91
N ASN A 81 -4.94 -7.50 5.49
CA ASN A 81 -4.69 -7.27 6.92
C ASN A 81 -5.74 -7.96 7.80
N VAL A 82 -7.02 -7.94 7.40
CA VAL A 82 -8.07 -8.69 8.09
C VAL A 82 -7.79 -10.19 8.08
N LEU A 83 -7.32 -10.73 6.94
CA LEU A 83 -6.93 -12.14 6.84
C LEU A 83 -5.73 -12.48 7.73
N LEU A 84 -4.74 -11.59 7.81
CA LEU A 84 -3.59 -11.75 8.70
C LEU A 84 -4.02 -11.77 10.18
N LEU A 85 -4.86 -10.81 10.60
CA LEU A 85 -5.41 -10.76 11.96
C LEU A 85 -6.19 -12.04 12.29
N ARG A 86 -7.02 -12.53 11.36
CA ARG A 86 -7.73 -13.80 11.53
C ARG A 86 -6.76 -14.96 11.77
N GLN A 87 -5.67 -15.04 11.02
CA GLN A 87 -4.67 -16.10 11.21
C GLN A 87 -3.97 -16.01 12.57
N PHE A 88 -3.65 -14.79 13.05
CA PHE A 88 -3.07 -14.61 14.38
C PHE A 88 -4.05 -14.96 15.50
N PHE A 89 -5.31 -14.53 15.41
CA PHE A 89 -6.31 -14.85 16.43
C PHE A 89 -6.63 -16.34 16.48
N SER A 90 -6.72 -17.03 15.33
CA SER A 90 -6.87 -18.49 15.32
C SER A 90 -5.69 -19.23 15.94
N GLN A 91 -4.48 -18.66 15.93
CA GLN A 91 -3.34 -19.22 16.67
C GLN A 91 -3.44 -18.91 18.15
N ALA A 92 -3.75 -17.66 18.52
CA ALA A 92 -3.92 -17.25 19.92
C ALA A 92 -4.99 -18.05 20.65
N GLU A 93 -6.12 -18.33 20.00
CA GLU A 93 -7.22 -19.13 20.54
C GLU A 93 -6.79 -20.56 20.90
N LYS A 94 -5.90 -21.18 20.11
CA LYS A 94 -5.36 -22.52 20.43
C LYS A 94 -4.59 -22.55 21.73
N TRP A 95 -4.03 -21.40 22.14
CA TRP A 95 -3.27 -21.23 23.36
C TRP A 95 -4.08 -20.47 24.44
N CYS A 96 -5.39 -20.29 24.24
CA CYS A 96 -6.29 -19.53 25.12
C CYS A 96 -5.80 -18.10 25.42
N LEU A 97 -5.07 -17.48 24.50
CA LEU A 97 -4.56 -16.12 24.63
C LEU A 97 -5.61 -15.11 24.19
N LYS A 98 -5.77 -14.03 24.97
CA LYS A 98 -6.58 -12.86 24.60
C LYS A 98 -5.66 -11.74 24.15
N LEU A 99 -5.51 -11.58 22.85
CA LEU A 99 -4.74 -10.49 22.26
C LEU A 99 -5.61 -9.24 22.18
N GLN A 100 -5.02 -8.09 22.47
CA GLN A 100 -5.66 -6.78 22.34
C GLN A 100 -4.72 -5.87 21.58
N THR A 101 -5.27 -5.12 20.63
CA THR A 101 -4.54 -4.10 19.89
C THR A 101 -5.04 -2.74 20.36
N ASP A 102 -4.12 -1.87 20.75
CA ASP A 102 -4.42 -0.46 20.98
C ASP A 102 -4.39 0.28 19.63
N ILE A 103 -5.57 0.67 19.15
CA ILE A 103 -5.71 1.38 17.87
C ILE A 103 -5.16 2.80 17.97
N SER A 104 -5.26 3.43 19.15
CA SER A 104 -4.78 4.80 19.35
C SER A 104 -3.25 4.89 19.27
N GLU A 105 -2.53 3.87 19.75
CA GLU A 105 -1.08 3.79 19.55
C GLU A 105 -0.70 3.58 18.08
N LEU A 106 -1.50 2.79 17.34
CA LEU A 106 -1.24 2.51 15.92
C LEU A 106 -1.31 3.78 15.04
N GLU A 107 -2.30 4.65 15.30
CA GLU A 107 -2.44 5.93 14.61
C GLU A 107 -1.26 6.87 14.92
N ASN A 108 -0.82 6.90 16.18
CA ASN A 108 0.31 7.72 16.62
C ASN A 108 1.63 7.22 16.01
N SER A 109 1.87 5.91 15.99
CA SER A 109 3.08 5.32 15.40
C SER A 109 3.13 5.53 13.89
N LEU A 110 2.01 5.34 13.19
CA LEU A 110 1.90 5.62 11.75
C LEU A 110 2.27 7.07 11.44
N CYS A 111 1.75 8.01 12.24
CA CYS A 111 2.07 9.42 12.12
C CYS A 111 3.59 9.66 12.23
N THR A 112 4.26 9.08 13.23
CA THR A 112 5.72 9.23 13.42
C THR A 112 6.55 8.60 12.30
N GLU A 113 6.15 7.44 11.77
CA GLU A 113 6.87 6.76 10.69
C GLU A 113 6.77 7.53 9.36
N ILE A 114 5.60 8.10 9.05
CA ILE A 114 5.41 8.98 7.88
C ILE A 114 6.35 10.19 7.96
N PHE A 115 6.47 10.82 9.13
CA PHE A 115 7.40 11.94 9.32
C PHE A 115 8.87 11.52 9.15
N SER A 116 9.27 10.35 9.64
CA SER A 116 10.64 9.85 9.44
C SER A 116 10.95 9.45 8.00
N SER A 117 9.97 8.92 7.27
CA SER A 117 10.12 8.51 5.86
C SER A 117 10.22 9.72 4.92
N ASN A 118 9.52 10.80 5.24
CA ASN A 118 9.60 12.07 4.50
C ASN A 118 10.90 12.84 4.77
N ASN A 119 11.55 12.64 5.92
CA ASN A 119 12.85 13.24 6.25
C ASN A 119 14.08 12.49 5.67
N GLN A 120 13.87 11.42 4.91
CA GLN A 120 14.94 10.76 4.12
C GLN A 120 15.01 11.24 2.67
N PHE A 121 14.14 12.17 2.26
CA PHE A 121 14.08 12.72 0.90
C PHE A 121 14.24 14.26 0.83
N ILE A 122 14.82 14.89 1.87
CA ILE A 122 15.37 16.26 1.83
C ILE A 122 16.86 16.20 2.22
#